data_AF-A0AA41TY59-F1
#
_entry.id   AF-A0AA41TY59-F1
#
_cell.length_a   1.000
_cell.length_b   1.000
_cell.length_c   1.000
_cell.angle_alpha   90.00
_cell.angle_beta   90.00
_cell.angle_gamma   90.00
#
_symmetry.space_group_name_H-M   'P 1'
#
loop_
_entity.id
_entity.type
_entity.pdbx_description
1 polymer ?
#
loop_
_entity_poly.entity_id
_entity_poly.type
_entity_poly.pdbx_seq_one_letter_code
_entity_poly.pdbx_strand_id
1 'polypeptide(L)'
;MPHNGHDGPSSTWSRRGAVRQEHFRTTPKREAGISGDAPPTHPYDNVKLHRRTLLLDGRRYTVLGLRPAAAERFAVNHFHGTWHIVTHTAGSHLLAALLWGLSYQRTPDTILVVDRPFLDANPFDAQPSPPIVVVPVQTTPFGDGAARDLRRKLPLGPSEGTVRLHAHGLAAALTDSRAWFAARPPQNYHGYDQRHMRPVIRQRAGLLVLPGTADWLREWAVQIGGLNAEAHRGPYAPRGMDYDDIHEDFSLEVQVFADYRARVTAARLAREQLPDEVRTGQDETGQTAEVWSRGTEIRAHMRRSTAARRRRTAKSGSAAPS
;
A
#
# COMPACT_ATOMS: atom_id res chain seq x y z
N MET A 1 3.19 54.10 -32.88
CA MET A 1 4.13 54.74 -33.83
C MET A 1 5.02 55.70 -33.05
N PRO A 2 6.34 55.81 -33.33
CA PRO A 2 7.16 55.16 -34.37
C PRO A 2 7.97 53.96 -33.81
N HIS A 3 8.32 52.88 -34.52
CA HIS A 3 9.04 52.64 -35.79
C HIS A 3 10.57 52.79 -35.74
N ASN A 4 11.24 51.62 -35.82
CA ASN A 4 12.35 51.22 -36.72
C ASN A 4 13.02 49.98 -36.08
N GLY A 5 13.19 48.81 -36.70
CA GLY A 5 13.42 48.48 -38.10
C GLY A 5 14.89 48.04 -38.23
N HIS A 6 15.16 46.75 -38.46
CA HIS A 6 16.26 46.30 -39.32
C HIS A 6 16.17 44.81 -39.70
N ASP A 7 16.46 44.60 -40.98
CA ASP A 7 16.37 43.40 -41.80
C ASP A 7 17.37 42.29 -41.47
N GLY A 8 17.07 41.09 -42.01
CA GLY A 8 17.87 39.87 -41.91
C GLY A 8 19.13 39.84 -42.79
N PRO A 9 19.68 38.63 -43.00
CA PRO A 9 19.44 38.02 -44.30
C PRO A 9 19.22 36.49 -44.29
N SER A 10 18.68 36.06 -45.42
CA SER A 10 18.42 34.71 -45.90
C SER A 10 19.66 33.84 -46.06
N SER A 11 19.51 32.52 -45.87
CA SER A 11 20.27 31.55 -46.65
C SER A 11 19.47 30.27 -46.89
N THR A 12 19.43 29.92 -48.18
CA THR A 12 18.81 28.77 -48.84
C THR A 12 19.80 27.63 -48.96
N TRP A 13 19.46 26.38 -48.59
CA TRP A 13 20.05 25.13 -49.11
C TRP A 13 19.00 24.00 -48.93
N SER A 14 18.30 23.58 -49.99
CA SER A 14 18.66 22.60 -51.04
C SER A 14 18.23 21.16 -50.71
N ARG A 15 17.28 20.67 -51.53
CA ARG A 15 16.88 19.26 -51.66
C ARG A 15 17.94 18.52 -52.49
N ARG A 16 18.34 17.31 -52.07
CA ARG A 16 18.50 16.08 -52.87
C ARG A 16 19.25 15.03 -52.03
N GLY A 17 18.82 13.77 -52.13
CA GLY A 17 19.60 12.64 -51.63
C GLY A 17 18.74 11.47 -51.16
N ALA A 18 18.05 10.82 -52.09
CA ALA A 18 17.49 9.50 -51.85
C ALA A 18 18.63 8.47 -51.69
N VAL A 19 18.60 7.69 -50.61
CA VAL A 19 19.31 6.41 -50.54
C VAL A 19 18.34 5.35 -50.02
N ARG A 20 17.93 4.48 -50.94
CA ARG A 20 17.42 3.14 -50.66
C ARG A 20 18.61 2.27 -50.23
N GLN A 21 18.49 1.58 -49.11
CA GLN A 21 19.03 0.24 -48.86
C GLN A 21 18.04 -0.46 -47.90
N GLU A 22 17.16 -1.33 -48.43
CA GLU A 22 17.36 -2.77 -48.56
C GLU A 22 17.35 -3.55 -47.23
N HIS A 23 16.18 -4.16 -47.01
CA HIS A 23 15.94 -5.49 -46.46
C HIS A 23 17.01 -6.14 -45.57
N PHE A 24 16.75 -6.13 -44.26
CA PHE A 24 16.90 -7.32 -43.42
C PHE A 24 15.59 -7.57 -42.67
N ARG A 25 14.72 -8.39 -43.27
CA ARG A 25 13.69 -9.13 -42.53
C ARG A 25 14.39 -10.27 -41.80
N THR A 26 14.77 -10.05 -40.55
CA THR A 26 15.01 -11.15 -39.62
C THR A 26 13.70 -11.44 -38.90
N THR A 27 13.00 -12.45 -39.41
CA THR A 27 11.89 -13.11 -38.71
C THR A 27 12.41 -13.59 -37.36
N PRO A 28 11.85 -13.18 -36.21
CA PRO A 28 12.18 -13.85 -34.96
C PRO A 28 11.65 -15.28 -35.07
N LYS A 29 12.59 -16.24 -35.01
CA LYS A 29 12.33 -17.66 -34.82
C LYS A 29 11.40 -17.79 -33.61
N ARG A 30 10.20 -18.32 -33.83
CA ARG A 30 9.36 -18.85 -32.76
C ARG A 30 10.14 -20.00 -32.12
N GLU A 31 10.85 -19.71 -31.03
CA GLU A 31 11.24 -20.75 -30.09
C GLU A 31 9.99 -21.19 -29.33
N ALA A 32 9.43 -22.29 -29.83
CA ALA A 32 8.45 -23.08 -29.14
C ALA A 32 9.15 -23.71 -27.93
N GLY A 33 8.80 -23.23 -26.75
CA GLY A 33 9.29 -23.71 -25.47
C GLY A 33 8.50 -23.11 -24.32
N ILE A 34 7.16 -23.00 -24.46
CA ILE A 34 6.31 -22.68 -23.31
C ILE A 34 6.17 -23.98 -22.52
N SER A 35 7.01 -24.16 -21.50
CA SER A 35 6.68 -25.06 -20.41
C SER A 35 5.32 -24.63 -19.87
N GLY A 36 4.38 -25.58 -19.80
CA GLY A 36 3.00 -25.38 -19.36
C GLY A 36 2.89 -25.11 -17.86
N ASP A 37 3.76 -24.27 -17.30
CA ASP A 37 3.61 -23.80 -15.94
C ASP A 37 2.45 -22.82 -15.92
N ALA A 38 1.45 -23.12 -15.09
CA ALA A 38 0.35 -22.22 -14.83
C ALA A 38 0.94 -20.84 -14.46
N PRO A 39 0.35 -19.74 -14.97
CA PRO A 39 0.86 -18.42 -14.66
C PRO A 39 0.93 -18.25 -13.13
N PRO A 40 1.97 -17.60 -12.60
CA PRO A 40 2.13 -17.44 -11.17
C PRO A 40 0.87 -16.79 -10.59
N THR A 41 0.33 -17.39 -9.53
CA THR A 41 -0.85 -16.88 -8.82
C THR A 41 -0.41 -16.14 -7.57
N HIS A 42 -0.99 -14.96 -7.35
CA HIS A 42 -0.73 -14.20 -6.13
C HIS A 42 -1.36 -14.91 -4.92
N PRO A 43 -0.73 -14.95 -3.73
CA PRO A 43 -1.25 -15.66 -2.56
C PRO A 43 -2.62 -15.17 -2.07
N TYR A 44 -2.96 -13.92 -2.40
CA TYR A 44 -4.27 -13.32 -2.11
C TYR A 44 -5.17 -13.19 -3.35
N ASP A 45 -4.93 -13.97 -4.40
CA ASP A 45 -5.91 -14.08 -5.48
C ASP A 45 -7.22 -14.70 -4.96
N ASN A 46 -8.35 -14.25 -5.48
CA ASN A 46 -9.70 -14.65 -5.04
C ASN A 46 -10.01 -14.40 -3.55
N VAL A 47 -9.43 -13.35 -2.95
CA VAL A 47 -9.69 -13.02 -1.55
C VAL A 47 -11.19 -12.79 -1.32
N LYS A 48 -11.74 -13.43 -0.27
CA LYS A 48 -13.15 -13.29 0.11
C LYS A 48 -13.31 -12.09 1.03
N LEU A 49 -14.22 -11.19 0.69
CA LEU A 49 -14.57 -9.99 1.44
C LEU A 49 -16.03 -10.06 1.90
N HIS A 50 -16.31 -9.52 3.08
CA HIS A 50 -17.67 -9.26 3.53
C HIS A 50 -18.26 -8.06 2.80
N ARG A 51 -19.51 -8.16 2.37
CA ARG A 51 -20.25 -7.10 1.69
C ARG A 51 -21.38 -6.60 2.57
N ARG A 52 -21.54 -5.29 2.64
CA ARG A 52 -22.64 -4.62 3.33
C ARG A 52 -23.20 -3.49 2.48
N THR A 53 -24.44 -3.11 2.73
CA THR A 53 -25.06 -1.95 2.11
C THR A 53 -25.30 -0.89 3.17
N LEU A 54 -24.63 0.26 3.07
CA LEU A 54 -24.80 1.36 4.04
C LEU A 54 -25.38 2.59 3.35
N LEU A 55 -26.30 3.29 4.02
CA LEU A 55 -26.69 4.63 3.63
C LEU A 55 -25.68 5.64 4.21
N LEU A 56 -24.90 6.31 3.35
CA LEU A 56 -23.92 7.34 3.71
C LEU A 56 -24.23 8.60 2.91
N ASP A 57 -24.38 9.74 3.57
CA ASP A 57 -24.70 11.03 2.91
C ASP A 57 -25.94 10.94 1.99
N GLY A 58 -26.96 10.21 2.45
CA GLY A 58 -28.18 9.95 1.69
C GLY A 58 -28.04 8.99 0.49
N ARG A 59 -26.85 8.43 0.24
CA ARG A 59 -26.59 7.49 -0.88
C ARG A 59 -26.33 6.08 -0.38
N ARG A 60 -26.70 5.07 -1.17
CA ARG A 60 -26.44 3.66 -0.84
C ARG A 60 -25.05 3.26 -1.34
N TYR A 61 -24.18 2.88 -0.41
CA TYR A 61 -22.85 2.39 -0.70
C TYR A 61 -22.77 0.88 -0.52
N THR A 62 -22.04 0.23 -1.43
CA THR A 62 -21.51 -1.11 -1.19
C THR A 62 -20.21 -0.99 -0.42
N VAL A 63 -20.20 -1.48 0.83
CA VAL A 63 -19.03 -1.46 1.70
C VAL A 63 -18.42 -2.86 1.76
N LEU A 64 -17.22 -2.98 1.19
CA LEU A 64 -16.41 -4.19 1.27
C LEU A 64 -15.51 -4.11 2.51
N GLY A 65 -15.37 -5.21 3.23
CA GLY A 65 -14.46 -5.29 4.37
C GLY A 65 -13.85 -6.68 4.51
N LEU A 66 -12.72 -6.74 5.22
CA LEU A 66 -12.06 -8.02 5.50
C LEU A 66 -12.96 -8.96 6.31
N ARG A 67 -12.78 -10.26 6.09
CA ARG A 67 -13.46 -11.30 6.86
C ARG A 67 -12.75 -11.54 8.19
N PRO A 68 -13.46 -11.94 9.26
CA PRO A 68 -12.82 -12.25 10.55
C PRO A 68 -11.67 -13.26 10.47
N ALA A 69 -11.69 -14.17 9.50
CA ALA A 69 -10.62 -15.14 9.26
C ALA A 69 -9.34 -14.55 8.64
N ALA A 70 -9.34 -13.28 8.21
CA ALA A 70 -8.13 -12.63 7.72
C ALA A 70 -7.13 -12.46 8.87
N ALA A 71 -5.91 -12.95 8.68
CA ALA A 71 -4.85 -12.92 9.69
C ALA A 71 -4.05 -11.61 9.68
N GLU A 72 -3.99 -10.95 8.52
CA GLU A 72 -3.19 -9.73 8.36
C GLU A 72 -3.74 -8.57 9.20
N ARG A 73 -2.82 -7.74 9.70
CA ARG A 73 -3.15 -6.55 10.48
C ARG A 73 -2.34 -5.38 9.98
N PHE A 74 -2.92 -4.20 10.14
CA PHE A 74 -2.35 -2.94 9.71
C PHE A 74 -2.32 -1.99 10.90
N ALA A 75 -1.40 -1.04 10.89
CA ALA A 75 -1.45 0.11 11.76
C ALA A 75 -1.31 1.36 10.91
N VAL A 76 -1.75 2.49 11.44
CA VAL A 76 -1.61 3.79 10.80
C VAL A 76 -0.84 4.70 11.73
N ASN A 77 0.15 5.40 11.17
CA ASN A 77 0.99 6.37 11.84
C ASN A 77 0.97 7.69 11.07
N HIS A 78 1.16 8.82 11.75
CA HIS A 78 1.37 10.12 11.11
C HIS A 78 2.64 10.73 11.67
N PHE A 79 3.66 10.84 10.81
CA PHE A 79 5.00 11.25 11.23
C PHE A 79 5.66 12.07 10.12
N HIS A 80 6.38 13.13 10.49
CA HIS A 80 6.99 14.09 9.53
C HIS A 80 6.03 14.64 8.46
N GLY A 81 4.74 14.79 8.78
CA GLY A 81 3.72 15.28 7.82
C GLY A 81 3.22 14.22 6.84
N THR A 82 3.67 12.97 6.99
CA THR A 82 3.34 11.84 6.13
C THR A 82 2.49 10.83 6.87
N TRP A 83 1.42 10.37 6.24
CA TRP A 83 0.70 9.19 6.73
C TRP A 83 1.48 7.94 6.41
N HIS A 84 1.45 6.93 7.27
CA HIS A 84 2.09 5.66 7.03
C HIS A 84 1.10 4.54 7.30
N ILE A 85 0.98 3.59 6.39
CA ILE A 85 0.36 2.30 6.68
C ILE A 85 1.47 1.31 6.99
N VAL A 86 1.43 0.76 8.20
CA VAL A 86 2.49 -0.10 8.72
C VAL A 86 1.97 -1.51 8.88
N THR A 87 2.70 -2.49 8.35
CA THR A 87 2.29 -3.91 8.41
C THR A 87 3.49 -4.86 8.32
N HIS A 88 3.22 -6.16 8.21
CA HIS A 88 4.20 -7.18 7.81
C HIS A 88 4.12 -7.41 6.30
N THR A 89 5.12 -8.05 5.69
CA THR A 89 5.15 -8.38 4.25
C THR A 89 3.87 -9.08 3.74
N ALA A 90 3.27 -9.96 4.53
CA ALA A 90 2.03 -10.63 4.14
C ALA A 90 0.84 -9.64 4.06
N GLY A 91 0.81 -8.64 4.94
CA GLY A 91 -0.18 -7.57 4.92
C GLY A 91 -0.02 -6.63 3.73
N SER A 92 1.21 -6.31 3.29
CA SER A 92 1.42 -5.53 2.07
C SER A 92 0.91 -6.27 0.84
N HIS A 93 1.19 -7.57 0.72
CA HIS A 93 0.64 -8.40 -0.35
C HIS A 93 -0.90 -8.43 -0.33
N LEU A 94 -1.53 -8.55 0.85
CA LEU A 94 -2.99 -8.46 0.94
C LEU A 94 -3.49 -7.09 0.46
N LEU A 95 -2.88 -5.99 0.94
CA LEU A 95 -3.25 -4.64 0.53
C LEU A 95 -3.10 -4.45 -0.98
N ALA A 96 -2.00 -4.92 -1.57
CA ALA A 96 -1.78 -4.93 -3.00
C ALA A 96 -2.89 -5.65 -3.76
N ALA A 97 -3.29 -6.85 -3.33
CA ALA A 97 -4.40 -7.58 -3.95
C ALA A 97 -5.74 -6.84 -3.83
N LEU A 98 -5.99 -6.16 -2.72
CA LEU A 98 -7.19 -5.35 -2.49
C LEU A 98 -7.23 -4.14 -3.43
N LEU A 99 -6.14 -3.37 -3.51
CA LEU A 99 -6.01 -2.22 -4.40
C LEU A 99 -6.13 -2.63 -5.87
N TRP A 100 -5.44 -3.72 -6.24
CA TRP A 100 -5.47 -4.27 -7.59
C TRP A 100 -6.88 -4.68 -7.99
N GLY A 101 -7.56 -5.51 -7.20
CA GLY A 101 -8.90 -5.96 -7.54
C GLY A 101 -9.91 -4.80 -7.57
N LEU A 102 -9.77 -3.84 -6.67
CA LEU A 102 -10.63 -2.65 -6.64
C LEU A 102 -10.41 -1.74 -7.87
N SER A 103 -9.21 -1.75 -8.47
CA SER A 103 -8.94 -1.01 -9.72
C SER A 103 -9.74 -1.50 -10.94
N TYR A 104 -10.27 -2.74 -10.90
CA TYR A 104 -11.11 -3.31 -11.95
C TYR A 104 -12.59 -3.29 -11.60
N GLN A 105 -12.94 -2.93 -10.36
CA GLN A 105 -14.33 -2.78 -9.94
C GLN A 105 -14.97 -1.59 -10.68
N ARG A 106 -16.17 -1.80 -11.21
CA ARG A 106 -16.95 -0.79 -11.94
C ARG A 106 -18.31 -0.49 -11.33
N THR A 107 -18.72 -1.20 -10.28
CA THR A 107 -19.97 -0.86 -9.57
C THR A 107 -19.80 0.50 -8.89
N PRO A 108 -20.71 1.46 -9.16
CA PRO A 108 -20.71 2.74 -8.46
C PRO A 108 -20.85 2.60 -6.94
N ASP A 109 -20.48 3.66 -6.22
CA ASP A 109 -20.67 3.78 -4.77
C ASP A 109 -20.07 2.59 -3.98
N THR A 110 -18.95 2.03 -4.45
CA THR A 110 -18.28 0.90 -3.81
C THR A 110 -16.99 1.36 -3.13
N ILE A 111 -16.89 1.12 -1.82
CA ILE A 111 -15.68 1.40 -1.04
C ILE A 111 -15.17 0.14 -0.35
N LEU A 112 -13.87 0.15 -0.04
CA LEU A 112 -13.24 -0.86 0.80
C LEU A 112 -12.86 -0.24 2.14
N VAL A 113 -13.14 -0.95 3.24
CA VAL A 113 -12.85 -0.51 4.60
C VAL A 113 -12.03 -1.56 5.33
N VAL A 114 -10.88 -1.15 5.86
CA VAL A 114 -10.13 -1.89 6.88
C VAL A 114 -10.45 -1.26 8.23
N ASP A 115 -11.29 -1.96 8.99
CA ASP A 115 -11.85 -1.48 10.26
C ASP A 115 -11.09 -2.07 11.47
N ARG A 116 -11.39 -1.56 12.66
CA ARG A 116 -10.73 -1.82 13.95
C ARG A 116 -10.32 -3.29 14.21
N PRO A 117 -11.13 -4.33 13.91
CA PRO A 117 -10.69 -5.72 14.14
C PRO A 117 -9.42 -6.12 13.37
N PHE A 118 -9.10 -5.38 12.30
CA PHE A 118 -7.92 -5.60 11.45
C PHE A 118 -6.83 -4.55 11.67
N LEU A 119 -7.01 -3.67 12.65
CA LEU A 119 -6.09 -2.59 12.97
C LEU A 119 -5.45 -2.84 14.32
N ASP A 120 -4.13 -2.83 14.33
CA ASP A 120 -3.35 -2.75 15.55
C ASP A 120 -3.14 -1.30 15.99
N ALA A 121 -2.65 -1.14 17.21
CA ALA A 121 -2.14 0.14 17.65
C ALA A 121 -0.88 0.50 16.84
N ASN A 122 -0.61 1.78 16.69
CA ASN A 122 0.58 2.29 16.04
C ASN A 122 1.84 1.62 16.68
N PRO A 123 2.70 0.97 15.88
CA PRO A 123 3.86 0.22 16.38
C PRO A 123 4.98 1.08 16.98
N PHE A 124 4.83 2.40 16.99
CA PHE A 124 5.82 3.34 17.52
C PHE A 124 5.39 3.94 18.87
N ASP A 125 4.13 4.34 19.02
CA ASP A 125 3.61 5.08 20.19
C ASP A 125 2.38 4.42 20.85
N ALA A 126 1.89 3.31 20.30
CA ALA A 126 0.69 2.60 20.71
C ALA A 126 -0.64 3.38 20.62
N GLN A 127 -0.67 4.50 19.89
CA GLN A 127 -1.92 5.21 19.62
C GLN A 127 -2.88 4.34 18.77
N PRO A 128 -4.21 4.46 18.95
CA PRO A 128 -5.17 3.75 18.12
C PRO A 128 -5.08 4.17 16.66
N SER A 129 -4.95 3.21 15.75
CA SER A 129 -4.95 3.50 14.31
C SER A 129 -6.35 3.90 13.82
N PRO A 130 -6.50 4.99 13.03
CA PRO A 130 -7.76 5.28 12.36
C PRO A 130 -8.12 4.19 11.32
N PRO A 131 -9.41 3.92 11.09
CA PRO A 131 -9.86 3.07 10.00
C PRO A 131 -9.40 3.57 8.63
N ILE A 132 -9.01 2.63 7.76
CA ILE A 132 -8.52 2.91 6.42
C ILE A 132 -9.68 2.70 5.43
N VAL A 133 -9.89 3.66 4.53
CA VAL A 133 -10.94 3.62 3.51
C VAL A 133 -10.33 3.84 2.14
N VAL A 134 -10.44 2.86 1.24
CA VAL A 134 -10.04 3.02 -0.16
C VAL A 134 -11.25 3.38 -1.02
N VAL A 135 -11.11 4.45 -1.81
CA VAL A 135 -12.20 5.04 -2.61
C VAL A 135 -11.81 5.10 -4.09
N PRO A 136 -12.45 4.31 -4.96
CA PRO A 136 -12.30 4.42 -6.41
C PRO A 136 -13.00 5.69 -6.93
N VAL A 137 -12.27 6.79 -7.03
CA VAL A 137 -12.88 8.13 -7.20
C VAL A 137 -13.61 8.32 -8.53
N GLN A 138 -13.31 7.50 -9.53
CA GLN A 138 -13.96 7.57 -10.85
C GLN A 138 -15.42 7.12 -10.81
N THR A 139 -15.81 6.29 -9.84
CA THR A 139 -17.15 5.69 -9.74
C THR A 139 -17.83 5.91 -8.39
N THR A 140 -17.11 6.48 -7.42
CA THR A 140 -17.57 6.59 -6.03
C THR A 140 -17.26 7.97 -5.46
N PRO A 141 -18.23 8.90 -5.42
CA PRO A 141 -18.06 10.12 -4.64
C PRO A 141 -17.90 9.75 -3.15
N PHE A 142 -17.02 10.42 -2.42
CA PHE A 142 -16.86 10.18 -0.98
C PHE A 142 -16.45 11.48 -0.27
N GLY A 143 -17.45 12.24 0.17
CA GLY A 143 -17.30 13.51 0.86
C GLY A 143 -17.27 13.40 2.39
N ASP A 144 -17.19 14.54 3.07
CA ASP A 144 -17.13 14.59 4.54
C ASP A 144 -18.43 14.11 5.20
N GLY A 145 -19.58 14.28 4.55
CA GLY A 145 -20.86 13.69 4.99
C GLY A 145 -20.79 12.17 5.02
N ALA A 146 -20.36 11.56 3.91
CA ALA A 146 -20.22 10.11 3.80
C ALA A 146 -19.19 9.55 4.80
N ALA A 147 -18.07 10.25 4.98
CA ALA A 147 -17.05 9.90 5.97
C ALA A 147 -17.59 9.95 7.41
N ARG A 148 -18.32 11.01 7.79
CA ARG A 148 -18.95 11.12 9.11
C ARG A 148 -19.97 10.00 9.34
N ASP A 149 -20.79 9.70 8.33
CA ASP A 149 -21.79 8.64 8.41
C ASP A 149 -21.16 7.26 8.55
N LEU A 150 -20.11 6.99 7.76
CA LEU A 150 -19.35 5.75 7.87
C LEU A 150 -18.74 5.64 9.26
N ARG A 151 -18.09 6.69 9.77
CA ARG A 151 -17.46 6.69 11.10
C ARG A 151 -18.42 6.33 12.23
N ARG A 152 -19.68 6.78 12.17
CA ARG A 152 -20.74 6.45 13.14
C ARG A 152 -21.23 4.99 13.04
N LYS A 153 -21.03 4.35 11.90
CA LYS A 153 -21.39 2.94 11.64
C LYS A 153 -20.25 1.96 11.92
N LEU A 154 -19.08 2.43 12.36
CA LEU A 154 -17.96 1.58 12.76
C LEU A 154 -18.03 1.23 14.27
N PRO A 155 -17.73 -0.02 14.67
CA PRO A 155 -17.30 -1.11 13.80
C PRO A 155 -18.43 -1.65 12.92
N LEU A 156 -18.10 -2.11 11.71
CA LEU A 156 -19.10 -2.60 10.76
C LEU A 156 -19.90 -3.77 11.36
N GLY A 157 -21.23 -3.72 11.24
CA GLY A 157 -22.14 -4.77 11.70
C GLY A 157 -22.01 -6.11 10.93
N PRO A 158 -22.99 -7.02 11.06
CA PRO A 158 -23.01 -8.28 10.32
C PRO A 158 -22.90 -8.09 8.81
N SER A 159 -22.36 -9.10 8.11
CA SER A 159 -22.26 -9.07 6.64
C SER A 159 -23.58 -9.47 5.98
N GLU A 160 -23.89 -8.87 4.83
CA GLU A 160 -25.03 -9.22 3.96
C GLU A 160 -24.64 -10.19 2.85
N GLY A 161 -23.38 -10.64 2.82
CA GLY A 161 -22.88 -11.56 1.81
C GLY A 161 -21.37 -11.61 1.72
N THR A 162 -20.88 -12.29 0.70
CA THR A 162 -19.45 -12.39 0.38
C THR A 162 -19.23 -12.00 -1.07
N VAL A 163 -18.20 -11.20 -1.32
CA VAL A 163 -17.66 -10.94 -2.65
C VAL A 163 -16.29 -11.61 -2.74
N ARG A 164 -15.96 -12.18 -3.90
CA ARG A 164 -14.58 -12.59 -4.21
C ARG A 164 -13.94 -11.48 -5.01
N LEU A 165 -12.84 -10.95 -4.49
CA LEU A 165 -12.04 -9.99 -5.20
C LEU A 165 -10.95 -10.75 -5.94
N HIS A 166 -10.94 -10.60 -7.26
CA HIS A 166 -9.98 -11.25 -8.14
C HIS A 166 -8.76 -10.34 -8.29
N ALA A 167 -7.56 -10.89 -8.10
CA ALA A 167 -6.29 -10.19 -8.28
C ALA A 167 -5.52 -10.73 -9.50
N HIS A 168 -6.25 -11.20 -10.51
CA HIS A 168 -5.67 -11.75 -11.73
C HIS A 168 -4.71 -10.78 -12.40
N GLY A 169 -3.55 -11.29 -12.80
CA GLY A 169 -2.49 -10.51 -13.43
C GLY A 169 -1.57 -9.75 -12.46
N LEU A 170 -1.91 -9.63 -11.17
CA LEU A 170 -1.04 -8.97 -10.20
C LEU A 170 0.31 -9.69 -10.08
N ALA A 171 0.32 -11.02 -9.96
CA ALA A 171 1.57 -11.78 -9.88
C ALA A 171 2.45 -11.62 -11.13
N ALA A 172 1.85 -11.56 -12.33
CA ALA A 172 2.58 -11.27 -13.55
C ALA A 172 3.15 -9.84 -13.55
N ALA A 173 2.37 -8.87 -13.06
CA ALA A 173 2.81 -7.47 -12.91
C ALA A 173 3.93 -7.31 -11.87
N LEU A 174 3.94 -8.10 -10.81
CA LEU A 174 5.02 -8.13 -9.82
C LEU A 174 6.30 -8.78 -10.35
N THR A 175 6.17 -9.73 -11.29
CA THR A 175 7.33 -10.43 -11.88
C THR A 175 8.12 -9.52 -12.81
N ASP A 176 7.43 -8.75 -13.66
CA ASP A 176 8.05 -7.77 -14.56
C ASP A 176 7.14 -6.54 -14.72
N SER A 177 7.20 -5.65 -13.74
CA SER A 177 6.35 -4.46 -13.67
C SER A 177 6.56 -3.55 -14.88
N ARG A 178 7.82 -3.37 -15.30
CA ARG A 178 8.18 -2.52 -16.43
C ARG A 178 7.55 -3.03 -17.72
N ALA A 179 7.72 -4.31 -18.06
CA ALA A 179 7.12 -4.88 -19.25
C ALA A 179 5.59 -4.89 -19.16
N TRP A 180 5.04 -5.18 -17.97
CA TRP A 180 3.59 -5.23 -17.77
C TRP A 180 2.90 -3.89 -18.04
N PHE A 181 3.45 -2.79 -17.51
CA PHE A 181 2.94 -1.44 -17.74
C PHE A 181 3.27 -0.92 -19.15
N ALA A 182 4.42 -1.26 -19.73
CA ALA A 182 4.74 -0.89 -21.11
C ALA A 182 3.75 -1.50 -22.12
N ALA A 183 3.27 -2.72 -21.87
CA ALA A 183 2.24 -3.38 -22.68
C ALA A 183 0.82 -2.83 -22.44
N ARG A 184 0.61 -2.02 -21.38
CA ARG A 184 -0.69 -1.49 -20.95
C ARG A 184 -0.54 0.00 -20.61
N PRO A 185 -0.23 0.86 -21.60
CA PRO A 185 -0.04 2.27 -21.34
C PRO A 185 -1.31 2.88 -20.72
N PRO A 186 -1.17 3.86 -19.81
CA PRO A 186 -2.31 4.51 -19.18
C PRO A 186 -3.22 5.16 -20.21
N GLN A 187 -4.51 5.27 -19.91
CA GLN A 187 -5.43 5.99 -20.77
C GLN A 187 -5.21 7.50 -20.60
N ASN A 188 -4.70 8.15 -21.64
CA ASN A 188 -4.60 9.61 -21.69
C ASN A 188 -6.00 10.22 -21.79
N TYR A 189 -6.43 10.98 -20.79
CA TYR A 189 -7.69 11.73 -20.84
C TYR A 189 -7.35 13.20 -21.09
N HIS A 190 -7.78 13.77 -22.22
CA HIS A 190 -7.50 15.15 -22.64
C HIS A 190 -6.01 15.56 -22.63
N GLY A 191 -5.11 14.65 -23.03
CA GLY A 191 -3.67 14.93 -23.07
C GLY A 191 -2.97 14.93 -21.71
N TYR A 192 -3.71 14.69 -20.62
CA TYR A 192 -3.14 14.44 -19.30
C TYR A 192 -3.16 12.93 -19.01
N ASP A 193 -2.02 12.45 -18.55
CA ASP A 193 -1.87 11.10 -18.03
C ASP A 193 -2.58 11.02 -16.67
N GLN A 194 -3.59 10.15 -16.53
CA GLN A 194 -4.39 9.99 -15.31
C GLN A 194 -3.55 9.71 -14.06
N ARG A 195 -2.32 9.23 -14.21
CA ARG A 195 -1.35 9.10 -13.11
C ARG A 195 -0.98 10.43 -12.45
N HIS A 196 -1.27 11.57 -13.09
CA HIS A 196 -1.02 12.92 -12.55
C HIS A 196 -2.24 13.51 -11.83
N MET A 197 -3.45 12.96 -12.03
CA MET A 197 -4.64 13.32 -11.23
C MET A 197 -4.61 12.57 -9.90
N ARG A 198 -3.58 12.86 -9.09
CA ARG A 198 -3.33 12.15 -7.83
C ARG A 198 -4.21 12.73 -6.73
N PRO A 199 -5.04 11.90 -6.09
CA PRO A 199 -5.93 12.39 -5.06
C PRO A 199 -5.20 12.64 -3.74
N VAL A 200 -5.61 13.69 -3.03
CA VAL A 200 -5.04 14.07 -1.73
C VAL A 200 -5.45 13.06 -0.66
N ILE A 201 -4.46 12.34 -0.13
CA ILE A 201 -4.61 11.45 1.01
C ILE A 201 -4.71 12.29 2.28
N ARG A 202 -5.75 12.07 3.06
CA ARG A 202 -5.99 12.82 4.30
C ARG A 202 -6.91 12.10 5.24
N GLN A 203 -6.84 12.47 6.52
CA GLN A 203 -7.84 12.07 7.49
C GLN A 203 -9.15 12.86 7.26
N ARG A 204 -10.29 12.16 7.19
CA ARG A 204 -11.64 12.75 7.14
C ARG A 204 -12.51 12.11 8.21
N ALA A 205 -13.05 12.92 9.12
CA ALA A 205 -13.88 12.42 10.23
C ALA A 205 -13.25 11.26 11.03
N GLY A 206 -11.92 11.28 11.22
CA GLY A 206 -11.20 10.21 11.93
C GLY A 206 -10.97 8.93 11.11
N LEU A 207 -11.12 8.98 9.78
CA LEU A 207 -10.82 7.89 8.84
C LEU A 207 -9.64 8.31 7.97
N LEU A 208 -8.66 7.43 7.76
CA LEU A 208 -7.64 7.64 6.73
C LEU A 208 -8.25 7.30 5.37
N VAL A 209 -8.49 8.30 4.53
CA VAL A 209 -9.12 8.12 3.22
C VAL A 209 -8.03 8.09 2.15
N LEU A 210 -8.05 7.02 1.36
CA LEU A 210 -7.16 6.72 0.24
C LEU A 210 -7.97 6.77 -1.05
N PRO A 211 -8.17 7.95 -1.64
CA PRO A 211 -8.84 8.03 -2.92
C PRO A 211 -7.89 7.51 -4.00
N GLY A 212 -8.40 6.99 -5.11
CA GLY A 212 -7.55 6.47 -6.18
C GLY A 212 -8.29 6.30 -7.50
N THR A 213 -7.65 6.65 -8.61
CA THR A 213 -8.11 6.23 -9.95
C THR A 213 -7.77 4.76 -10.17
N ALA A 214 -8.42 4.10 -11.13
CA ALA A 214 -8.10 2.71 -11.45
C ALA A 214 -6.62 2.52 -11.83
N ASP A 215 -6.04 3.41 -12.64
CA ASP A 215 -4.64 3.34 -13.02
C ASP A 215 -3.71 3.51 -11.82
N TRP A 216 -4.00 4.49 -10.94
CA TRP A 216 -3.20 4.71 -9.73
C TRP A 216 -3.27 3.54 -8.75
N LEU A 217 -4.46 2.98 -8.52
CA LEU A 217 -4.62 1.80 -7.65
C LEU A 217 -3.86 0.58 -8.18
N ARG A 218 -3.74 0.41 -9.52
CA ARG A 218 -2.93 -0.67 -10.12
C ARG A 218 -1.45 -0.45 -9.93
N GLU A 219 -0.96 0.75 -10.25
CA GLU A 219 0.45 1.12 -10.09
C GLU A 219 0.89 0.92 -8.65
N TRP A 220 0.10 1.46 -7.73
CA TRP A 220 0.38 1.38 -6.31
C TRP A 220 0.29 -0.04 -5.76
N ALA A 221 -0.65 -0.85 -6.23
CA ALA A 221 -0.71 -2.27 -5.88
C ALA A 221 0.57 -3.03 -6.25
N VAL A 222 1.18 -2.72 -7.40
CA VAL A 222 2.44 -3.36 -7.83
C VAL A 222 3.61 -2.91 -6.95
N GLN A 223 3.67 -1.61 -6.62
CA GLN A 223 4.70 -1.06 -5.72
C GLN A 223 4.64 -1.71 -4.34
N ILE A 224 3.47 -1.65 -3.67
CA ILE A 224 3.28 -2.27 -2.34
C ILE A 224 3.48 -3.79 -2.39
N GLY A 225 3.00 -4.44 -3.45
CA GLY A 225 3.07 -5.88 -3.59
C GLY A 225 4.50 -6.40 -3.79
N GLY A 226 5.44 -5.53 -4.19
CA GLY A 226 6.86 -5.85 -4.31
C GLY A 226 7.63 -5.72 -2.99
N LEU A 227 7.04 -5.11 -1.96
CA LEU A 227 7.70 -4.87 -0.69
C LEU A 227 8.04 -6.17 0.01
N ASN A 228 9.29 -6.29 0.46
CA ASN A 228 9.78 -7.47 1.16
C ASN A 228 10.82 -7.10 2.23
N ALA A 229 10.34 -7.00 3.47
CA ALA A 229 11.16 -6.71 4.65
C ALA A 229 12.27 -7.75 4.91
N GLU A 230 12.16 -8.98 4.38
CA GLU A 230 13.14 -10.05 4.59
C GLU A 230 14.24 -10.09 3.53
N ALA A 231 13.94 -9.63 2.31
CA ALA A 231 14.87 -9.62 1.18
C ALA A 231 15.90 -8.48 1.26
N HIS A 232 15.54 -7.35 1.88
CA HIS A 232 16.43 -6.20 2.02
C HIS A 232 17.52 -6.45 3.08
N ARG A 233 18.65 -7.01 2.63
CA ARG A 233 19.89 -7.22 3.41
C ARG A 233 21.08 -6.43 2.86
N GLY A 234 20.84 -5.20 2.37
CA GLY A 234 21.90 -4.28 1.98
C GLY A 234 22.59 -3.61 3.18
N PRO A 235 23.83 -3.12 3.05
CA PRO A 235 24.57 -2.46 4.14
C PRO A 235 23.94 -1.11 4.58
N TYR A 236 23.09 -0.51 3.75
CA TYR A 236 22.45 0.80 3.99
C TYR A 236 20.95 0.73 4.29
N ALA A 237 20.32 -0.44 4.16
CA ALA A 237 18.90 -0.60 4.49
C ALA A 237 18.73 -0.96 5.98
N PRO A 238 17.78 -0.36 6.71
CA PRO A 238 17.46 -0.80 8.06
C PRO A 238 17.06 -2.28 8.01
N ARG A 239 17.87 -3.17 8.61
CA ARG A 239 17.61 -4.62 8.57
C ARG A 239 16.17 -4.93 8.99
N GLY A 240 15.42 -5.64 8.15
CA GLY A 240 14.07 -6.08 8.47
C GLY A 240 12.99 -5.04 8.20
N MET A 241 13.26 -4.04 7.36
CA MET A 241 12.30 -3.03 6.91
C MET A 241 12.40 -2.89 5.38
N ASP A 242 11.26 -2.65 4.75
CA ASP A 242 11.15 -2.20 3.37
C ASP A 242 9.96 -1.24 3.28
N TYR A 243 9.97 -0.34 2.31
CA TYR A 243 8.95 0.69 2.21
C TYR A 243 8.77 1.21 0.79
N ASP A 244 7.57 1.73 0.53
CA ASP A 244 7.21 2.42 -0.70
C ASP A 244 6.85 3.87 -0.38
N ASP A 245 7.70 4.80 -0.85
CA ASP A 245 7.42 6.22 -0.85
C ASP A 245 6.51 6.52 -2.05
N ILE A 246 5.22 6.62 -1.78
CA ILE A 246 4.32 7.15 -2.79
C ILE A 246 4.43 8.65 -2.67
N HIS A 247 4.67 9.29 -3.80
CA HIS A 247 4.63 10.74 -4.02
C HIS A 247 5.93 11.52 -3.74
N GLU A 248 6.22 12.45 -4.64
CA GLU A 248 7.16 13.56 -4.41
C GLU A 248 6.67 14.52 -3.30
N ASP A 249 5.38 14.45 -2.94
CA ASP A 249 4.77 15.21 -1.83
C ASP A 249 4.74 14.46 -0.49
N PHE A 250 5.20 13.20 -0.47
CA PHE A 250 5.27 12.35 0.72
C PHE A 250 3.95 12.27 1.50
N SER A 251 2.78 12.28 0.85
CA SER A 251 1.49 12.27 1.56
C SER A 251 1.11 10.91 2.16
N LEU A 252 1.67 9.79 1.66
CA LEU A 252 1.52 8.46 2.22
C LEU A 252 2.71 7.55 1.91
N GLU A 253 3.11 6.74 2.89
CA GLU A 253 4.07 5.66 2.75
C GLU A 253 3.46 4.32 3.20
N VAL A 254 3.84 3.21 2.57
CA VAL A 254 3.56 1.87 3.12
C VAL A 254 4.86 1.25 3.62
N GLN A 255 4.90 0.94 4.91
CA GLN A 255 6.07 0.36 5.58
C GLN A 255 5.81 -1.08 5.98
N VAL A 256 6.72 -1.97 5.60
CA VAL A 256 6.73 -3.36 6.07
C VAL A 256 7.87 -3.60 7.03
N PHE A 257 7.58 -4.30 8.12
CA PHE A 257 8.60 -4.72 9.10
C PHE A 257 8.54 -6.22 9.34
N ALA A 258 9.69 -6.89 9.24
CA ALA A 258 9.81 -8.32 9.57
C ALA A 258 9.48 -8.62 11.05
N ASP A 259 9.69 -7.63 11.94
CA ASP A 259 9.35 -7.71 13.36
C ASP A 259 8.10 -6.89 13.73
N TYR A 260 7.21 -6.61 12.78
CA TYR A 260 5.99 -5.80 12.95
C TYR A 260 5.22 -6.10 14.25
N ARG A 261 4.91 -7.37 14.52
CA ARG A 261 4.16 -7.78 15.72
C ARG A 261 4.89 -7.46 17.01
N ALA A 262 6.20 -7.71 17.04
CA ALA A 262 7.02 -7.38 18.19
C ALA A 262 7.08 -5.87 18.44
N ARG A 263 7.01 -5.05 17.38
CA ARG A 263 6.90 -3.59 17.49
C ARG A 263 5.59 -3.16 18.13
N VAL A 264 4.46 -3.67 17.64
CA VAL A 264 3.13 -3.39 18.23
C VAL A 264 3.11 -3.79 19.70
N THR A 265 3.57 -4.99 20.06
CA THR A 265 3.60 -5.44 21.46
C THR A 265 4.48 -4.55 22.32
N ALA A 266 5.69 -4.22 21.86
CA ALA A 266 6.62 -3.39 22.62
C ALA A 266 6.12 -1.96 22.82
N ALA A 267 5.48 -1.36 21.80
CA ALA A 267 4.88 -0.03 21.92
C ALA A 267 3.76 -0.02 22.96
N ARG A 268 2.86 -1.03 22.94
CA ARG A 268 1.79 -1.16 23.94
C ARG A 268 2.35 -1.28 25.36
N LEU A 269 3.32 -2.17 25.56
CA LEU A 269 3.99 -2.33 26.86
C LEU A 269 4.73 -1.05 27.31
N ALA A 270 5.31 -0.31 26.37
CA ALA A 270 5.96 0.97 26.68
C ALA A 270 4.93 2.02 27.13
N ARG A 271 3.80 2.14 26.41
CA ARG A 271 2.72 3.08 26.76
C ARG A 271 2.06 2.73 28.09
N GLU A 272 1.92 1.44 28.41
CA GLU A 272 1.39 0.97 29.70
C GLU A 272 2.32 1.25 30.89
N GLN A 273 3.62 1.47 30.66
CA GLN A 273 4.59 1.80 31.69
C GLN A 273 4.65 3.30 32.01
N LEU A 274 3.94 4.14 31.26
CA LEU A 274 3.89 5.59 31.51
C LEU A 274 2.82 5.94 32.56
N PRO A 275 3.01 7.01 33.36
CA PRO A 275 2.00 7.52 34.27
C PRO A 275 0.65 7.79 33.59
N ASP A 276 -0.45 7.68 34.32
CA ASP A 276 -1.81 7.77 33.75
C ASP A 276 -2.11 9.13 33.11
N GLU A 277 -1.53 10.20 33.66
CA GLU A 277 -1.62 11.56 33.15
C GLU A 277 -0.96 11.69 31.75
N VAL A 278 0.11 10.93 31.52
CA VAL A 278 0.84 10.86 30.25
C VAL A 278 0.16 9.88 29.28
N ARG A 279 -0.45 8.82 29.81
CA ARG A 279 -1.14 7.80 29.02
C ARG A 279 -2.41 8.32 28.35
N THR A 280 -3.11 9.28 28.97
CA THR A 280 -4.41 9.81 28.52
C THR A 280 -4.35 11.16 27.79
N GLY A 281 -3.23 11.89 27.87
CA GLY A 281 -3.05 13.17 27.19
C GLY A 281 -2.99 13.04 25.65
N GLN A 282 -3.55 14.02 24.94
CA GLN A 282 -3.22 14.26 23.53
C GLN A 282 -1.81 14.86 23.47
N ASP A 283 -1.01 14.38 22.52
CA ASP A 283 0.46 14.54 22.49
C ASP A 283 0.88 16.00 22.19
N GLU A 284 0.94 16.84 23.23
CA GLU A 284 1.47 18.20 23.15
C GLU A 284 2.94 18.30 23.64
N THR A 285 3.54 17.22 24.17
CA THR A 285 4.74 17.34 25.04
C THR A 285 5.91 16.37 24.76
N GLY A 286 5.96 15.69 23.61
CA GLY A 286 7.08 14.79 23.27
C GLY A 286 6.94 13.37 23.86
N GLN A 287 5.72 12.99 24.24
CA GLN A 287 5.40 11.68 24.84
C GLN A 287 5.60 10.55 23.83
N THR A 288 5.38 10.83 22.54
CA THR A 288 5.67 9.90 21.44
C THR A 288 7.15 9.49 21.39
N ALA A 289 8.08 10.41 21.68
CA ALA A 289 9.51 10.10 21.67
C ALA A 289 9.89 9.17 22.83
N GLU A 290 9.29 9.33 24.00
CA GLU A 290 9.52 8.47 25.17
C GLU A 290 8.98 7.06 24.95
N VAL A 291 7.73 6.92 24.48
CA VAL A 291 7.15 5.61 24.13
C VAL A 291 8.01 4.92 23.08
N TRP A 292 8.46 5.64 22.07
CA TRP A 292 9.31 5.08 21.02
C TRP A 292 10.65 4.61 21.59
N SER A 293 11.35 5.45 22.36
CA SER A 293 12.63 5.08 23.00
C SER A 293 12.46 3.82 23.86
N ARG A 294 11.47 3.82 24.76
CA ARG A 294 11.20 2.69 25.65
C ARG A 294 10.79 1.44 24.89
N GLY A 295 9.93 1.58 23.88
CA GLY A 295 9.53 0.48 23.01
C GLY A 295 10.73 -0.13 22.29
N THR A 296 11.72 0.68 21.90
CA THR A 296 12.97 0.21 21.27
C THR A 296 13.79 -0.66 22.22
N GLU A 297 13.91 -0.27 23.49
CA GLU A 297 14.58 -1.07 24.52
C GLU A 297 13.89 -2.41 24.75
N ILE A 298 12.55 -2.39 24.89
CA ILE A 298 11.73 -3.59 25.10
C ILE A 298 11.91 -4.57 23.94
N ARG A 299 11.86 -4.09 22.68
CA ARG A 299 12.12 -4.94 21.50
C ARG A 299 13.52 -5.55 21.53
N ALA A 300 14.53 -4.76 21.89
CA ALA A 300 15.90 -5.24 21.98
C ALA A 300 16.02 -6.37 23.02
N HIS A 301 15.35 -6.24 24.17
CA HIS A 301 15.27 -7.28 25.18
C HIS A 301 14.56 -8.55 24.65
N MET A 302 13.38 -8.41 24.03
CA MET A 302 12.64 -9.55 23.45
C MET A 302 13.46 -10.36 22.43
N ARG A 303 14.25 -9.67 21.58
CA ARG A 303 15.12 -10.31 20.60
C ARG A 303 16.23 -11.11 21.28
N ARG A 304 16.89 -10.55 22.29
CA ARG A 304 17.93 -11.25 23.07
C ARG A 304 17.37 -12.49 23.77
N SER A 305 16.21 -12.37 24.41
CA SER A 305 15.55 -13.48 25.11
C SER A 305 15.14 -14.62 24.15
N THR A 306 14.62 -14.27 22.96
CA THR A 306 14.28 -15.26 21.92
C THR A 306 15.53 -15.97 21.40
N ALA A 307 16.61 -15.24 21.13
CA ALA A 307 17.88 -15.82 20.68
C ALA A 307 18.50 -16.77 21.73
N ALA A 308 18.46 -16.37 23.01
CA ALA A 308 18.92 -17.20 24.11
C ALA A 308 18.12 -18.51 24.23
N ARG A 309 16.78 -18.44 24.11
CA ARG A 309 15.91 -19.62 24.10
C ARG A 309 16.24 -20.57 22.96
N ARG A 310 16.39 -20.06 21.72
CA ARG A 310 16.76 -20.87 20.54
C ARG A 310 18.11 -21.58 20.71
N ARG A 311 19.11 -20.92 21.31
CA ARG A 311 20.41 -21.54 21.59
C ARG A 311 20.30 -22.64 22.63
N ARG A 312 19.48 -22.48 23.67
CA ARG A 312 19.23 -23.52 24.69
C ARG A 312 18.55 -24.74 24.08
N THR A 313 17.51 -24.55 23.26
CA THR A 313 16.80 -25.65 22.60
C THR A 313 17.67 -26.40 21.59
N ALA A 314 18.56 -25.70 20.88
CA ALA A 314 19.50 -26.33 19.95
C ALA A 314 20.55 -27.18 20.70
N LYS A 315 21.04 -26.72 21.86
CA LYS A 315 21.98 -27.48 22.70
C LYS A 315 21.33 -28.70 23.39
N SER A 316 20.05 -28.62 23.75
CA SER A 316 19.33 -29.77 24.34
C SER A 316 18.90 -30.81 23.31
N GLY A 317 18.69 -30.40 22.05
CA GLY A 317 18.34 -31.32 20.95
C GLY A 317 19.54 -32.07 20.34
N SER A 318 20.78 -31.67 20.62
CA SER A 318 22.00 -32.35 20.16
C SER A 318 22.50 -33.43 21.13
N ALA A 319 21.78 -33.70 22.22
CA ALA A 319 22.09 -34.73 23.20
C ALA A 319 21.05 -35.85 23.14
N ALA A 320 20.96 -36.54 21.99
CA ALA A 320 20.33 -37.85 21.91
C ALA A 320 21.45 -38.90 21.86
N PRO A 321 21.57 -39.80 22.85
CA PRO A 321 22.61 -40.82 22.86
C PRO A 321 22.32 -41.91 21.83
N SER A 322 23.38 -42.35 21.15
CA SER A 322 23.45 -43.61 20.39
C SER A 322 23.49 -44.81 21.33
#